data_AF-A0A3M1MRF3-F1
#
_entry.id   AF-A0A3M1MRF3-F1
#
_cell.length_a   1.000
_cell.length_b   1.000
_cell.length_c   1.000
_cell.angle_alpha   90.00
_cell.angle_beta   90.00
_cell.angle_gamma   90.00
#
_symmetry.space_group_name_H-M   'P 1'
#
loop_
_entity.id
_entity.type
_entity.pdbx_description
1 polymer ?
#
loop_
_entity_poly.entity_id
_entity_poly.type
_entity_poly.pdbx_seq_one_letter_code
_entity_poly.pdbx_strand_id
1 'polypeptide(L)'
;MHQGQPAIPPLFLSRFQVDDRAPFVRHLNRLEVEIGREDYRHLKRVQRLEGELSEQQKSGMRDLTDRLLATTQNDYNRRLLQRLGIRVLLDVGRYRVYYCMKGQTIRFDAVWRERVLERFFGRMPLDRTGWCDCGAPLPHFEARYEPDDAGGALLLRRRDGGTTDDRLLTAPHGPYDPHTLEVALYFLRTGKAGAAVINLGFAGREPLTDSNLERLKSWGVPLNPSNIDVIYPYLDDRGHPCSYKTERKLPDYLDILGMAAPAVILDIHGCVGTCPEDRRVVVGLGGMPPWIDPDAVGRLEPHGEILHLFPDERLREGLELVRELSEEIFVQFCSDLETCYNFVLLGGLQAVGRRIHPKQDTESLIEGEERSFLPAERVRWLPGAGANALQRSRVAGLPGPPLVLHVEIPTVIRRNMALRLAEMAIFDSLDSSGL
;
A
#
# COMPACT_ATOMS: atom_id res chain seq x y z
N MET A 1 -16.80 20.36 24.29
CA MET A 1 -16.96 20.56 22.83
C MET A 1 -16.31 21.89 22.50
N HIS A 2 -15.17 21.91 21.81
CA HIS A 2 -14.51 23.15 21.41
C HIS A 2 -15.08 23.61 20.06
N GLN A 3 -15.76 24.76 20.06
CA GLN A 3 -16.19 25.46 18.84
C GLN A 3 -15.02 26.28 18.31
N GLY A 4 -14.68 26.12 17.01
CA GLY A 4 -13.77 27.03 16.30
C GLY A 4 -12.70 26.40 15.42
N GLN A 5 -12.51 25.08 15.43
CA GLN A 5 -11.67 24.39 14.44
C GLN A 5 -12.55 23.79 13.34
N PRO A 6 -12.18 23.90 12.05
CA PRO A 6 -12.84 23.14 11.00
C PRO A 6 -12.76 21.66 11.36
N ALA A 7 -13.92 21.02 11.56
CA ALA A 7 -13.95 19.59 11.85
C ALA A 7 -13.45 18.84 10.61
N ILE A 8 -12.42 18.00 10.79
CA ILE A 8 -11.90 17.12 9.74
C ILE A 8 -13.10 16.38 9.12
N PRO A 9 -13.34 16.51 7.80
CA PRO A 9 -14.46 15.85 7.16
C PRO A 9 -14.45 14.34 7.43
N PRO A 10 -15.62 13.70 7.66
CA PRO A 10 -15.68 12.26 7.93
C PRO A 10 -15.02 11.40 6.86
N LEU A 11 -14.98 11.85 5.60
CA LEU A 11 -14.28 11.16 4.51
C LEU A 11 -12.75 11.02 4.73
N PHE A 12 -12.16 11.88 5.56
CA PHE A 12 -10.76 11.81 5.96
C PHE A 12 -10.58 11.11 7.31
N LEU A 13 -11.66 10.91 8.06
CA LEU A 13 -11.66 10.18 9.32
C LEU A 13 -12.00 8.73 9.06
N SER A 14 -11.04 7.84 9.30
CA SER A 14 -11.31 6.43 9.15
C SER A 14 -11.81 5.81 10.46
N ARG A 15 -13.11 5.48 10.52
CA ARG A 15 -13.85 4.85 11.62
C ARG A 15 -14.83 3.81 11.06
N PHE A 16 -14.37 2.57 10.96
CA PHE A 16 -15.21 1.47 10.53
C PHE A 16 -16.05 0.94 11.70
N GLN A 17 -17.36 0.81 11.44
CA GLN A 17 -18.25 0.03 12.28
C GLN A 17 -18.65 -1.23 11.51
N VAL A 18 -18.36 -2.39 12.06
CA VAL A 18 -18.82 -3.68 11.54
C VAL A 18 -20.11 -4.05 12.27
N ASP A 19 -21.06 -4.68 11.59
CA ASP A 19 -22.19 -5.29 12.28
C ASP A 19 -21.70 -6.38 13.24
N ASP A 20 -21.80 -6.09 14.54
CA ASP A 20 -21.43 -6.97 15.64
C ASP A 20 -22.10 -8.37 15.53
N ARG A 21 -23.23 -8.48 14.83
CA ARG A 21 -23.99 -9.72 14.64
C ARG A 21 -23.50 -10.55 13.46
N ALA A 22 -22.65 -10.00 12.61
CA ALA A 22 -22.32 -10.56 11.32
C ALA A 22 -20.80 -10.50 11.02
N PRO A 23 -19.93 -11.04 11.91
CA PRO A 23 -18.48 -10.79 11.89
C PRO A 23 -17.73 -11.37 10.69
N PHE A 24 -18.41 -12.20 9.91
CA PHE A 24 -17.91 -12.80 8.68
C PHE A 24 -18.69 -12.36 7.43
N VAL A 25 -19.70 -11.48 7.55
CA VAL A 25 -20.67 -11.24 6.48
C VAL A 25 -20.25 -10.13 5.50
N ARG A 26 -19.39 -9.17 5.87
CA ARG A 26 -18.59 -8.25 5.01
C ARG A 26 -17.98 -7.12 5.90
N HIS A 27 -17.02 -6.25 5.54
CA HIS A 27 -16.66 -5.50 4.33
C HIS A 27 -15.19 -5.05 4.44
N LEU A 28 -14.37 -5.27 3.41
CA LEU A 28 -13.12 -4.54 3.08
C LEU A 28 -12.33 -5.27 2.00
N ASN A 29 -12.53 -6.59 1.82
CA ASN A 29 -11.75 -7.43 0.89
C ASN A 29 -12.59 -8.18 -0.13
N ARG A 30 -13.92 -7.98 -0.10
CA ARG A 30 -14.83 -8.62 -1.06
C ARG A 30 -14.78 -7.92 -2.41
N LEU A 31 -14.40 -6.63 -2.49
CA LEU A 31 -14.23 -5.96 -3.78
C LEU A 31 -13.05 -6.52 -4.57
N GLU A 32 -11.92 -6.72 -3.90
CA GLU A 32 -10.70 -7.34 -4.40
C GLU A 32 -10.96 -8.75 -5.00
N VAL A 33 -11.78 -9.53 -4.29
CA VAL A 33 -12.13 -10.90 -4.67
C VAL A 33 -13.30 -10.96 -5.68
N GLU A 34 -14.35 -10.17 -5.50
CA GLU A 34 -15.58 -10.20 -6.33
C GLU A 34 -15.41 -9.43 -7.64
N ILE A 35 -14.76 -8.26 -7.61
CA ILE A 35 -14.51 -7.42 -8.79
C ILE A 35 -13.18 -7.81 -9.43
N GLY A 36 -12.10 -7.85 -8.63
CA GLY A 36 -10.76 -8.16 -9.15
C GLY A 36 -10.57 -9.63 -9.55
N ARG A 37 -11.32 -10.56 -8.94
CA ARG A 37 -11.16 -12.02 -9.09
C ARG A 37 -9.71 -12.48 -8.84
N GLU A 38 -8.99 -11.81 -7.96
CA GLU A 38 -7.58 -12.10 -7.68
C GLU A 38 -7.41 -13.35 -6.81
N ASP A 39 -6.34 -14.10 -7.05
CA ASP A 39 -6.04 -15.32 -6.28
C ASP A 39 -5.13 -15.00 -5.09
N TYR A 40 -5.74 -14.96 -3.91
CA TYR A 40 -5.06 -14.66 -2.65
C TYR A 40 -4.61 -15.90 -1.87
N ARG A 41 -4.74 -17.11 -2.43
CA ARG A 41 -4.34 -18.37 -1.75
C ARG A 41 -2.89 -18.41 -1.33
N HIS A 42 -2.07 -17.58 -1.94
CA HIS A 42 -0.63 -17.52 -1.73
C HIS A 42 -0.19 -16.44 -0.74
N LEU A 43 -1.09 -15.58 -0.27
CA LEU A 43 -0.74 -14.49 0.63
C LEU A 43 -0.54 -14.96 2.07
N LYS A 44 -1.55 -15.65 2.61
CA LYS A 44 -1.64 -16.02 4.02
C LYS A 44 -2.08 -17.46 4.20
N ARG A 45 -1.44 -18.14 5.15
CA ARG A 45 -1.88 -19.45 5.63
C ARG A 45 -2.35 -19.35 7.07
N VAL A 46 -3.53 -19.90 7.34
CA VAL A 46 -4.11 -19.95 8.68
C VAL A 46 -3.95 -21.36 9.25
N GLN A 47 -3.45 -21.44 10.48
CA GLN A 47 -3.30 -22.69 11.22
C GLN A 47 -3.89 -22.56 12.62
N ARG A 48 -4.62 -23.59 13.05
CA ARG A 48 -4.95 -23.78 14.47
C ARG A 48 -3.83 -24.58 15.11
N LEU A 49 -3.28 -24.08 16.21
CA LEU A 49 -2.31 -24.83 16.99
C LEU A 49 -3.04 -25.74 18.00
N GLU A 50 -2.47 -26.91 18.23
CA GLU A 50 -2.93 -27.84 19.25
C GLU A 50 -2.49 -27.31 20.62
N GLY A 51 -3.43 -26.72 21.36
CA GLY A 51 -3.19 -26.18 22.68
C GLY A 51 -2.79 -24.69 22.72
N GLU A 52 -2.62 -24.19 23.94
CA GLU A 52 -2.14 -22.83 24.19
C GLU A 52 -0.62 -22.77 24.06
N LEU A 53 -0.10 -21.63 23.59
CA LEU A 53 1.34 -21.40 23.64
C LEU A 53 1.82 -21.40 25.11
N SER A 54 2.95 -22.04 25.36
CA SER A 54 3.64 -21.94 26.63
C SER A 54 4.16 -20.52 26.87
N GLU A 55 4.34 -20.11 28.13
CA GLU A 55 4.89 -18.79 28.46
C GLU A 55 6.31 -18.59 27.89
N GLN A 56 7.10 -19.66 27.77
CA GLN A 56 8.41 -19.61 27.12
C GLN A 56 8.31 -19.31 25.61
N GLN A 57 7.29 -19.83 24.92
CA GLN A 57 7.05 -19.49 23.52
C GLN A 57 6.58 -18.04 23.39
N LYS A 58 5.73 -17.57 24.31
CA LYS A 58 5.21 -16.19 24.30
C LYS A 58 6.29 -15.16 24.61
N SER A 59 7.24 -15.46 25.50
CA SER A 59 8.26 -14.49 25.92
C SER A 59 9.22 -14.08 24.80
N GLY A 60 9.41 -14.92 23.78
CA GLY A 60 10.18 -14.60 22.58
C GLY A 60 9.41 -13.78 21.54
N MET A 61 8.14 -13.46 21.77
CA MET A 61 7.28 -12.75 20.83
C MET A 61 6.96 -11.34 21.31
N ARG A 62 6.74 -10.43 20.37
CA ARG A 62 6.28 -9.07 20.68
C ARG A 62 4.78 -9.08 20.89
N ASP A 63 4.33 -8.60 22.05
CA ASP A 63 2.90 -8.35 22.28
C ASP A 63 2.47 -7.08 21.52
N LEU A 64 1.51 -7.23 20.61
CA LEU A 64 0.94 -6.14 19.83
C LEU A 64 -0.42 -5.69 20.37
N THR A 65 -0.96 -6.34 21.40
CA THR A 65 -2.35 -6.17 21.84
C THR A 65 -2.68 -4.72 22.18
N ASP A 66 -1.92 -4.09 23.08
CA ASP A 66 -2.19 -2.71 23.50
C ASP A 66 -2.04 -1.71 22.37
N ARG A 67 -1.03 -1.93 21.51
CA ARG A 67 -0.83 -1.14 20.30
C ARG A 67 -2.03 -1.24 19.38
N LEU A 68 -2.51 -2.45 19.09
CA LEU A 68 -3.69 -2.66 18.25
C LEU A 68 -4.93 -1.99 18.84
N LEU A 69 -5.14 -2.11 20.15
CA LEU A 69 -6.27 -1.48 20.82
C LEU A 69 -6.21 0.05 20.73
N ALA A 70 -5.01 0.62 20.85
CA ALA A 70 -4.78 2.06 20.76
C ALA A 70 -4.98 2.60 19.33
N THR A 71 -4.68 1.80 18.30
CA THR A 71 -4.56 2.32 16.92
C THR A 71 -5.58 1.76 15.94
N THR A 72 -6.30 0.70 16.27
CA THR A 72 -7.35 0.14 15.42
C THR A 72 -8.43 1.19 15.16
N GLN A 73 -8.76 1.38 13.89
CA GLN A 73 -9.88 2.23 13.43
C GLN A 73 -11.20 1.45 13.34
N ASN A 74 -11.13 0.13 13.54
CA ASN A 74 -12.26 -0.76 13.64
C ASN A 74 -12.67 -0.95 15.11
N ASP A 75 -13.75 -0.28 15.52
CA ASP A 75 -14.27 -0.33 16.90
C ASP A 75 -14.78 -1.72 17.29
N TYR A 76 -15.30 -2.48 16.32
CA TYR A 76 -15.74 -3.86 16.53
C TYR A 76 -14.55 -4.73 16.99
N ASN A 77 -13.42 -4.68 16.28
CA ASN A 77 -12.23 -5.44 16.68
C ASN A 77 -11.71 -5.04 18.04
N ARG A 78 -11.69 -3.73 18.35
CA ARG A 78 -11.26 -3.22 19.66
C ARG A 78 -12.08 -3.87 20.77
N ARG A 79 -13.41 -3.77 20.68
CA ARG A 79 -14.35 -4.35 21.65
C ARG A 79 -14.22 -5.86 21.74
N LEU A 80 -14.02 -6.52 20.61
CA LEU A 80 -13.91 -7.97 20.54
C LEU A 80 -12.63 -8.50 21.18
N LEU A 81 -11.48 -7.90 20.88
CA LEU A 81 -10.19 -8.22 21.49
C LEU A 81 -10.28 -8.07 23.03
N GLN A 82 -10.87 -6.96 23.49
CA GLN A 82 -11.08 -6.70 24.92
C GLN A 82 -12.05 -7.71 25.57
N ARG A 83 -13.24 -7.90 24.99
CA ARG A 83 -14.29 -8.77 25.53
C ARG A 83 -13.85 -10.22 25.63
N LEU A 84 -13.10 -10.70 24.64
CA LEU A 84 -12.65 -12.09 24.56
C LEU A 84 -11.27 -12.32 25.18
N GLY A 85 -10.61 -11.25 25.67
CA GLY A 85 -9.27 -11.34 26.26
C GLY A 85 -8.22 -11.88 25.28
N ILE A 86 -8.35 -11.54 23.99
CA ILE A 86 -7.46 -12.07 22.96
C ILE A 86 -6.14 -11.31 23.00
N ARG A 87 -5.04 -12.06 23.13
CA ARG A 87 -3.69 -11.50 23.01
C ARG A 87 -3.17 -11.72 21.59
N VAL A 88 -2.64 -10.67 20.99
CA VAL A 88 -2.05 -10.73 19.65
C VAL A 88 -0.53 -10.63 19.77
N LEU A 89 0.16 -11.71 19.44
CA LEU A 89 1.62 -11.80 19.52
C LEU A 89 2.22 -11.86 18.12
N LEU A 90 3.39 -11.24 17.95
CA LEU A 90 4.18 -11.27 16.71
C LEU A 90 5.53 -11.93 16.98
N ASP A 91 5.78 -13.06 16.31
CA ASP A 91 7.14 -13.54 16.07
C ASP A 91 7.77 -12.64 15.01
N VAL A 92 8.63 -11.71 15.43
CA VAL A 92 9.20 -10.67 14.56
C VAL A 92 10.10 -11.28 13.49
N GLY A 93 10.94 -12.24 13.85
CA GLY A 93 11.93 -12.81 12.92
C GLY A 93 11.28 -13.58 11.77
N ARG A 94 10.26 -14.40 12.08
CA ARG A 94 9.51 -15.15 11.05
C ARG A 94 8.30 -14.40 10.52
N TYR A 95 7.99 -13.26 11.12
CA TYR A 95 6.81 -12.46 10.83
C TYR A 95 5.50 -13.27 10.88
N ARG A 96 5.28 -13.97 12.00
CA ARG A 96 4.09 -14.79 12.24
C ARG A 96 3.24 -14.17 13.33
N VAL A 97 1.95 -14.01 13.05
CA VAL A 97 0.99 -13.42 13.98
C VAL A 97 0.21 -14.53 14.68
N TYR A 98 0.15 -14.46 16.00
CA TYR A 98 -0.55 -15.41 16.85
C TYR A 98 -1.70 -14.70 17.56
N TYR A 99 -2.91 -15.23 17.38
CA TYR A 99 -4.10 -14.85 18.13
C TYR A 99 -4.32 -15.87 19.23
N CYS A 100 -3.92 -15.50 20.44
CA CYS A 100 -4.04 -16.32 21.64
C CYS A 100 -5.41 -16.07 22.27
N MET A 101 -6.28 -17.07 22.22
CA MET A 101 -7.61 -17.08 22.84
C MET A 101 -7.65 -18.16 23.92
N LYS A 102 -8.65 -18.11 24.79
CA LYS A 102 -8.86 -19.16 25.79
C LYS A 102 -9.06 -20.52 25.11
N GLY A 103 -8.18 -21.48 25.40
CA GLY A 103 -8.26 -22.86 24.90
C GLY A 103 -7.87 -23.06 23.43
N GLN A 104 -7.43 -22.02 22.71
CA GLN A 104 -7.00 -22.15 21.32
C GLN A 104 -6.06 -21.02 20.88
N THR A 105 -5.10 -21.35 20.02
CA THR A 105 -4.24 -20.36 19.36
C THR A 105 -4.36 -20.49 17.85
N ILE A 106 -4.56 -19.36 17.16
CA ILE A 106 -4.53 -19.29 15.70
C ILE A 106 -3.24 -18.61 15.26
N ARG A 107 -2.53 -19.22 14.32
CA ARG A 107 -1.31 -18.68 13.72
C ARG A 107 -1.56 -18.29 12.26
N PHE A 108 -1.04 -17.13 11.90
CA PHE A 108 -1.01 -16.61 10.54
C PHE A 108 0.42 -16.57 10.03
N ASP A 109 0.66 -17.27 8.93
CA ASP A 109 1.95 -17.25 8.23
C ASP A 109 1.85 -16.34 7.00
N ALA A 110 2.82 -15.43 6.85
CA ALA A 110 2.97 -14.53 5.71
C ALA A 110 3.62 -15.26 4.51
N VAL A 111 2.89 -16.17 3.88
CA VAL A 111 3.40 -17.04 2.81
C VAL A 111 3.97 -16.24 1.64
N TRP A 112 3.36 -15.09 1.29
CA TRP A 112 3.92 -14.21 0.25
C TRP A 112 5.30 -13.70 0.63
N ARG A 113 5.50 -13.23 1.88
CA ARG A 113 6.80 -12.77 2.38
C ARG A 113 7.84 -13.89 2.31
N GLU A 114 7.48 -15.10 2.77
CA GLU A 114 8.36 -16.28 2.70
C GLU A 114 8.83 -16.52 1.26
N ARG A 115 7.90 -16.53 0.30
CA ARG A 115 8.19 -16.74 -1.14
C ARG A 115 9.02 -15.63 -1.76
N VAL A 116 8.73 -14.36 -1.45
CA VAL A 116 9.50 -13.22 -1.97
C VAL A 116 10.94 -13.30 -1.48
N LEU A 117 11.13 -13.54 -0.19
CA LEU A 117 12.46 -13.67 0.38
C LEU A 117 13.21 -14.89 -0.18
N GLU A 118 12.56 -16.05 -0.28
CA GLU A 118 13.15 -17.24 -0.92
C GLU A 118 13.52 -17.00 -2.39
N ARG A 119 12.71 -16.24 -3.13
CA ARG A 119 12.97 -15.88 -4.53
C ARG A 119 14.27 -15.09 -4.71
N PHE A 120 14.58 -14.16 -3.80
CA PHE A 120 15.77 -13.30 -3.91
C PHE A 120 17.00 -13.84 -3.17
N PHE A 121 16.80 -14.59 -2.08
CA PHE A 121 17.90 -15.03 -1.20
C PHE A 121 18.11 -16.55 -1.17
N GLY A 122 17.28 -17.33 -1.87
CA GLY A 122 17.30 -18.81 -1.85
C GLY A 122 16.85 -19.43 -0.52
N ARG A 123 16.52 -18.59 0.46
CA ARG A 123 16.05 -18.95 1.81
C ARG A 123 15.29 -17.76 2.41
N MET A 124 14.57 -17.98 3.50
CA MET A 124 14.03 -16.87 4.29
C MET A 124 15.09 -16.35 5.30
N PRO A 125 15.71 -15.18 5.07
CA PRO A 125 16.59 -14.57 6.07
C PRO A 125 15.77 -14.13 7.29
N LEU A 126 16.36 -14.32 8.47
CA LEU A 126 15.82 -13.85 9.76
C LEU A 126 16.48 -12.54 10.20
N ASP A 127 17.71 -12.33 9.76
CA ASP A 127 18.54 -11.16 10.06
C ASP A 127 18.81 -10.35 8.79
N ARG A 128 19.27 -9.11 8.99
CA ARG A 128 19.75 -8.23 7.93
C ARG A 128 20.75 -8.96 7.03
N THR A 129 20.58 -8.81 5.71
CA THR A 129 21.53 -9.34 4.73
C THR A 129 22.48 -8.26 4.23
N GLY A 130 23.58 -8.68 3.61
CA GLY A 130 24.32 -7.82 2.67
C GLY A 130 23.54 -7.67 1.35
N TRP A 131 24.14 -6.94 0.41
CA TRP A 131 23.68 -6.92 -0.98
C TRP A 131 24.03 -8.24 -1.66
N CYS A 132 23.06 -8.84 -2.34
CA CYS A 132 23.24 -10.04 -3.14
C CYS A 132 22.66 -9.87 -4.54
N ASP A 133 23.19 -10.61 -5.51
CA ASP A 133 22.64 -10.64 -6.86
C ASP A 133 21.16 -11.04 -6.84
N CYS A 134 20.30 -10.29 -7.54
CA CYS A 134 18.91 -10.67 -7.71
C CYS A 134 18.71 -11.88 -8.63
N GLY A 135 19.69 -12.19 -9.48
CA GLY A 135 19.66 -13.27 -10.46
C GLY A 135 18.57 -13.09 -11.52
N ALA A 136 18.04 -14.20 -12.02
CA ALA A 136 16.97 -14.23 -13.02
C ALA A 136 15.70 -13.43 -12.64
N PRO A 137 15.28 -13.33 -11.37
CA PRO A 137 14.19 -12.45 -10.96
C PRO A 137 14.31 -10.99 -11.39
N LEU A 138 15.54 -10.44 -11.41
CA LEU A 138 15.81 -9.05 -11.79
C LEU A 138 17.31 -8.87 -12.15
N PRO A 139 17.71 -9.17 -13.40
CA PRO A 139 19.11 -9.09 -13.82
C PRO A 139 19.68 -7.67 -13.66
N HIS A 140 20.99 -7.56 -13.34
CA HIS A 140 21.71 -6.29 -13.09
C HIS A 140 21.33 -5.53 -11.82
N PHE A 141 20.46 -6.09 -10.99
CA PHE A 141 20.11 -5.55 -9.69
C PHE A 141 20.70 -6.38 -8.56
N GLU A 142 20.76 -5.76 -7.39
CA GLU A 142 21.06 -6.42 -6.14
C GLU A 142 19.96 -6.17 -5.11
N ALA A 143 19.75 -7.18 -4.26
CA ALA A 143 18.73 -7.20 -3.23
C ALA A 143 19.36 -7.19 -1.84
N ARG A 144 18.67 -6.55 -0.91
CA ARG A 144 18.98 -6.60 0.51
C ARG A 144 17.70 -6.72 1.33
N TYR A 145 17.70 -7.63 2.30
CA TYR A 145 16.67 -7.68 3.32
C TYR A 145 17.07 -6.81 4.51
N GLU A 146 16.22 -5.86 4.86
CA GLU A 146 16.38 -5.00 6.03
C GLU A 146 15.24 -5.26 7.02
N PRO A 147 15.49 -5.90 8.18
CA PRO A 147 14.45 -6.17 9.16
C PRO A 147 13.98 -4.90 9.86
N ASP A 148 12.69 -4.84 10.16
CA ASP A 148 12.09 -3.79 10.99
C ASP A 148 10.99 -4.37 11.90
N ASP A 149 10.33 -3.50 12.65
CA ASP A 149 9.23 -3.84 13.55
C ASP A 149 7.87 -4.03 12.84
N ALA A 150 7.86 -4.00 11.51
CA ALA A 150 6.70 -4.17 10.67
C ALA A 150 6.85 -5.33 9.66
N GLY A 151 7.93 -6.10 9.68
CA GLY A 151 8.15 -7.29 8.82
C GLY A 151 9.36 -7.18 7.88
N GLY A 152 9.98 -6.01 7.87
CA GLY A 152 11.15 -5.63 7.10
C GLY A 152 10.80 -5.10 5.70
N ALA A 153 11.85 -4.67 5.02
CA ALA A 153 11.80 -4.22 3.64
C ALA A 153 12.75 -5.06 2.77
N LEU A 154 12.32 -5.31 1.53
CA LEU A 154 13.19 -5.73 0.44
C LEU A 154 13.65 -4.46 -0.28
N LEU A 155 14.96 -4.19 -0.20
CA LEU A 155 15.62 -3.10 -0.91
C LEU A 155 16.19 -3.65 -2.20
N LEU A 156 15.93 -2.96 -3.31
CA LEU A 156 16.43 -3.30 -4.63
C LEU A 156 17.16 -2.08 -5.19
N ARG A 157 18.35 -2.27 -5.76
CA ARG A 157 19.05 -1.22 -6.50
C ARG A 157 19.86 -1.79 -7.67
N ARG A 158 20.11 -0.97 -8.68
CA ARG A 158 20.97 -1.30 -9.80
C ARG A 158 22.42 -1.46 -9.33
N ARG A 159 23.13 -2.47 -9.81
CA ARG A 159 24.54 -2.73 -9.44
C ARG A 159 25.49 -1.64 -9.94
N ASP A 160 25.22 -1.13 -11.14
CA ASP A 160 26.18 -0.35 -11.92
C ASP A 160 25.95 1.17 -11.86
N GLY A 161 25.14 1.68 -10.93
CA GLY A 161 24.97 3.12 -10.65
C GLY A 161 24.53 3.96 -11.87
N GLY A 162 23.38 3.64 -12.46
CA GLY A 162 22.94 4.21 -13.75
C GLY A 162 22.24 5.58 -13.65
N THR A 163 22.00 6.23 -14.78
CA THR A 163 21.35 7.57 -14.84
C THR A 163 19.89 7.63 -14.34
N THR A 164 19.29 6.49 -14.00
CA THR A 164 17.93 6.37 -13.42
C THR A 164 17.92 6.43 -11.89
N ASP A 165 19.08 6.64 -11.27
CA ASP A 165 19.28 6.55 -9.82
C ASP A 165 18.63 7.70 -9.02
N ASP A 166 18.04 8.68 -9.71
CA ASP A 166 17.29 9.78 -9.08
C ASP A 166 15.79 9.45 -8.85
N ARG A 167 15.36 8.24 -9.20
CA ARG A 167 13.97 7.78 -9.10
C ARG A 167 13.85 6.58 -8.19
N LEU A 168 12.93 6.66 -7.24
CA LEU A 168 12.63 5.58 -6.31
C LEU A 168 11.21 5.04 -6.51
N LEU A 169 11.07 3.72 -6.52
CA LEU A 169 9.77 3.07 -6.33
C LEU A 169 9.57 2.71 -4.86
N THR A 170 8.37 2.94 -4.34
CA THR A 170 7.96 2.38 -3.05
C THR A 170 6.71 1.55 -3.22
N ALA A 171 6.68 0.40 -2.55
CA ALA A 171 5.49 -0.45 -2.43
C ALA A 171 5.17 -0.63 -0.92
N PRO A 172 4.62 0.39 -0.26
CA PRO A 172 4.47 0.40 1.19
C PRO A 172 3.39 -0.56 1.70
N HIS A 173 2.45 -0.99 0.85
CA HIS A 173 1.38 -1.90 1.24
C HIS A 173 1.70 -3.40 1.03
N GLY A 174 2.92 -3.75 0.61
CA GLY A 174 3.40 -5.13 0.58
C GLY A 174 2.40 -6.13 -0.06
N PRO A 175 2.03 -7.23 0.62
CA PRO A 175 1.18 -8.31 0.08
C PRO A 175 -0.31 -7.95 -0.01
N TYR A 176 -0.73 -6.70 0.24
CA TYR A 176 -2.13 -6.30 0.07
C TYR A 176 -2.66 -6.63 -1.35
N ASP A 177 -1.75 -6.67 -2.31
CA ASP A 177 -2.00 -7.04 -3.70
C ASP A 177 -0.96 -8.10 -4.17
N PRO A 178 -1.38 -9.22 -4.77
CA PRO A 178 -0.50 -10.29 -5.24
C PRO A 178 0.46 -9.89 -6.35
N HIS A 179 0.24 -8.76 -7.03
CA HIS A 179 0.99 -8.30 -8.20
C HIS A 179 1.81 -7.03 -7.96
N THR A 180 1.75 -6.41 -6.77
CA THR A 180 2.48 -5.15 -6.50
C THR A 180 4.00 -5.34 -6.67
N LEU A 181 4.55 -6.49 -6.26
CA LEU A 181 5.97 -6.80 -6.49
C LEU A 181 6.27 -6.90 -7.98
N GLU A 182 5.47 -7.64 -8.74
CA GLU A 182 5.63 -7.81 -10.19
C GLU A 182 5.59 -6.47 -10.92
N VAL A 183 4.71 -5.55 -10.51
CA VAL A 183 4.69 -4.19 -11.03
C VAL A 183 6.00 -3.45 -10.73
N ALA A 184 6.50 -3.50 -9.49
CA ALA A 184 7.79 -2.89 -9.15
C ALA A 184 8.93 -3.46 -10.00
N LEU A 185 9.01 -4.79 -10.12
CA LEU A 185 10.05 -5.46 -10.91
C LEU A 185 9.95 -5.11 -12.40
N TYR A 186 8.74 -5.00 -12.95
CA TYR A 186 8.53 -4.53 -14.32
C TYR A 186 9.08 -3.12 -14.52
N PHE A 187 8.82 -2.19 -13.60
CA PHE A 187 9.34 -0.82 -13.69
C PHE A 187 10.86 -0.79 -13.61
N LEU A 188 11.47 -1.52 -12.68
CA LEU A 188 12.92 -1.60 -12.55
C LEU A 188 13.56 -2.15 -13.83
N ARG A 189 12.98 -3.22 -14.37
CA ARG A 189 13.49 -3.90 -15.58
C ARG A 189 13.35 -3.05 -16.84
N THR A 190 12.30 -2.25 -16.94
CA THR A 190 12.07 -1.32 -18.05
C THR A 190 12.80 0.03 -17.88
N GLY A 191 13.67 0.15 -16.87
CA GLY A 191 14.48 1.36 -16.67
C GLY A 191 13.70 2.56 -16.13
N LYS A 192 12.52 2.34 -15.55
CA LYS A 192 11.68 3.41 -14.99
C LYS A 192 12.16 3.92 -13.63
N ALA A 193 12.96 3.13 -12.93
CA ALA A 193 13.59 3.51 -11.67
C ALA A 193 14.92 2.75 -11.47
N GLY A 194 15.83 3.37 -10.72
CA GLY A 194 17.11 2.78 -10.32
C GLY A 194 17.02 1.93 -9.05
N ALA A 195 15.99 2.16 -8.22
CA ALA A 195 15.84 1.50 -6.93
C ALA A 195 14.37 1.30 -6.52
N ALA A 196 14.14 0.37 -5.59
CA ALA A 196 12.86 0.18 -4.95
C ALA A 196 12.96 -0.19 -3.47
N VAL A 197 11.96 0.24 -2.70
CA VAL A 197 11.71 -0.20 -1.33
C VAL A 197 10.35 -0.92 -1.29
N ILE A 198 10.39 -2.24 -1.09
CA ILE A 198 9.19 -3.07 -1.03
C ILE A 198 8.93 -3.45 0.43
N ASN A 199 7.77 -3.07 0.97
CA ASN A 199 7.35 -3.52 2.29
C ASN A 199 7.10 -5.03 2.27
N LEU A 200 7.72 -5.77 3.20
CA LEU A 200 7.48 -7.20 3.39
C LEU A 200 6.47 -7.49 4.50
N GLY A 201 6.13 -6.45 5.27
CA GLY A 201 5.11 -6.47 6.29
C GLY A 201 3.70 -6.61 5.75
N PHE A 202 2.80 -7.10 6.60
CA PHE A 202 1.37 -6.97 6.37
C PHE A 202 0.98 -5.49 6.33
N ALA A 203 -0.03 -5.18 5.53
CA ALA A 203 -0.55 -3.84 5.33
C ALA A 203 -1.86 -3.56 6.05
N GLY A 204 -2.37 -4.52 6.82
CA GLY A 204 -3.74 -4.49 7.31
C GLY A 204 -4.70 -4.76 6.15
N ARG A 205 -5.79 -5.48 6.41
CA ARG A 205 -6.82 -5.80 5.41
C ARG A 205 -6.40 -6.76 4.29
N GLU A 206 -5.38 -7.63 4.42
CA GLU A 206 -5.18 -8.61 3.35
C GLU A 206 -6.32 -9.65 3.32
N PRO A 207 -6.86 -9.97 2.13
CA PRO A 207 -7.89 -10.99 1.98
C PRO A 207 -7.45 -12.33 2.56
N LEU A 208 -8.35 -12.95 3.33
CA LEU A 208 -8.31 -14.38 3.54
C LEU A 208 -9.14 -15.03 2.45
N THR A 209 -8.67 -16.18 1.98
CA THR A 209 -9.43 -17.00 1.06
C THR A 209 -10.66 -17.58 1.72
N ASP A 210 -11.67 -17.91 0.91
CA ASP A 210 -12.91 -18.54 1.41
C ASP A 210 -12.62 -19.81 2.23
N SER A 211 -11.67 -20.63 1.79
CA SER A 211 -11.24 -21.82 2.55
C SER A 211 -10.64 -21.47 3.92
N ASN A 212 -9.86 -20.38 4.03
CA ASN A 212 -9.34 -19.92 5.32
C ASN A 212 -10.49 -19.41 6.22
N LEU A 213 -11.47 -18.71 5.64
CA LEU A 213 -12.66 -18.23 6.37
C LEU A 213 -13.53 -19.40 6.86
N GLU A 214 -13.75 -20.41 6.03
CA GLU A 214 -14.47 -21.64 6.39
C GLU A 214 -13.77 -22.41 7.52
N ARG A 215 -12.43 -22.52 7.46
CA ARG A 215 -11.64 -23.12 8.55
C ARG A 215 -11.84 -22.37 9.87
N LEU A 216 -11.70 -21.05 9.86
CA LEU A 216 -11.91 -20.21 11.05
C LEU A 216 -13.31 -20.42 11.64
N LYS A 217 -14.35 -20.44 10.79
CA LYS A 217 -15.73 -20.74 11.20
C LYS A 217 -15.86 -22.14 11.81
N SER A 218 -15.27 -23.15 11.18
CA SER A 218 -15.31 -24.55 11.66
C SER A 218 -14.63 -24.74 13.01
N TRP A 219 -13.64 -23.89 13.34
CA TRP A 219 -12.96 -23.89 14.64
C TRP A 219 -13.68 -23.04 15.69
N GLY A 220 -14.80 -22.41 15.34
CA GLY A 220 -15.54 -21.53 16.24
C GLY A 220 -14.79 -20.23 16.55
N VAL A 221 -13.89 -19.77 15.67
CA VAL A 221 -13.21 -18.49 15.85
C VAL A 221 -14.23 -17.37 15.67
N PRO A 222 -14.43 -16.50 16.67
CA PRO A 222 -15.54 -15.53 16.66
C PRO A 222 -15.23 -14.26 15.85
N LEU A 223 -14.14 -14.25 15.11
CA LEU A 223 -13.61 -13.06 14.45
C LEU A 223 -12.91 -13.41 13.14
N ASN A 224 -12.92 -12.47 12.20
CA ASN A 224 -12.12 -12.55 10.99
C ASN A 224 -10.80 -11.77 11.20
N PRO A 225 -9.64 -12.45 11.34
CA PRO A 225 -8.40 -11.75 11.67
C PRO A 225 -7.84 -10.90 10.52
N SER A 226 -8.35 -11.03 9.28
CA SER A 226 -8.04 -10.05 8.22
C SER A 226 -8.57 -8.66 8.56
N ASN A 227 -9.60 -8.58 9.41
CA ASN A 227 -10.18 -7.31 9.82
C ASN A 227 -9.35 -6.65 10.90
N ILE A 228 -8.49 -7.38 11.63
CA ILE A 228 -7.68 -6.81 12.70
C ILE A 228 -6.58 -5.98 12.05
N ASP A 229 -6.81 -4.66 12.09
CA ASP A 229 -5.95 -3.62 11.55
C ASP A 229 -4.60 -3.61 12.26
N VAL A 230 -3.68 -4.46 11.81
CA VAL A 230 -2.33 -4.41 12.39
C VAL A 230 -1.58 -3.19 11.87
N ILE A 231 -1.85 -2.73 10.64
CA ILE A 231 -0.91 -1.87 9.92
C ILE A 231 -1.58 -1.01 8.80
N TYR A 232 -2.78 -0.46 8.96
CA TYR A 232 -3.26 0.58 8.00
C TYR A 232 -2.82 1.98 8.50
N PRO A 233 -2.51 2.94 7.61
CA PRO A 233 -2.33 4.32 8.03
C PRO A 233 -3.58 4.84 8.73
N TYR A 234 -3.45 5.27 9.98
CA TYR A 234 -4.53 5.86 10.77
C TYR A 234 -4.26 7.34 11.02
N LEU A 235 -5.29 8.10 11.40
CA LEU A 235 -5.09 9.44 11.93
C LEU A 235 -5.03 9.38 13.45
N ASP A 236 -4.04 10.03 14.05
CA ASP A 236 -4.03 10.26 15.50
C ASP A 236 -5.17 11.20 15.92
N ASP A 237 -5.29 11.44 17.23
CA ASP A 237 -6.29 12.34 17.82
C ASP A 237 -6.17 13.80 17.34
N ARG A 238 -5.08 14.15 16.65
CA ARG A 238 -4.79 15.47 16.09
C ARG A 238 -4.94 15.50 14.56
N GLY A 239 -5.32 14.40 13.93
CA GLY A 239 -5.48 14.31 12.49
C GLY A 239 -4.16 14.09 11.72
N HIS A 240 -3.08 13.70 12.39
CA HIS A 240 -1.82 13.37 11.71
C HIS A 240 -1.80 11.93 11.21
N PRO A 241 -1.32 11.70 9.98
CA PRO A 241 -1.15 10.35 9.46
C PRO A 241 -0.08 9.60 10.26
N CYS A 242 -0.45 8.40 10.70
CA CYS A 242 0.40 7.48 11.43
C CYS A 242 0.41 6.13 10.71
N SER A 243 1.60 5.65 10.33
CA SER A 243 1.84 4.32 9.78
C SER A 243 3.07 3.74 10.45
N TYR A 244 3.11 2.41 10.51
CA TYR A 244 4.20 1.66 11.15
C TYR A 244 5.18 1.05 10.15
N LYS A 245 4.96 1.25 8.85
CA LYS A 245 5.71 0.54 7.80
C LYS A 245 6.89 1.35 7.29
N THR A 246 7.26 1.00 6.07
CA THR A 246 8.27 1.58 5.22
C THR A 246 8.30 3.10 5.23
N GLU A 247 7.15 3.77 5.27
CA GLU A 247 7.09 5.22 5.12
C GLU A 247 7.80 5.91 6.29
N ARG A 248 7.70 5.36 7.51
CA ARG A 248 8.37 5.91 8.71
C ARG A 248 9.89 5.86 8.62
N LYS A 249 10.45 4.84 7.97
CA LYS A 249 11.89 4.59 7.85
C LYS A 249 12.45 4.97 6.47
N LEU A 250 11.67 5.66 5.64
CA LEU A 250 12.07 5.94 4.28
C LEU A 250 13.42 6.69 4.17
N PRO A 251 13.73 7.70 5.00
CA PRO A 251 15.07 8.30 5.00
C PRO A 251 16.19 7.28 5.26
N ASP A 252 16.04 6.42 6.27
CA ASP A 252 17.02 5.37 6.58
C ASP A 252 17.21 4.40 5.39
N TYR A 253 16.13 4.10 4.65
CA TYR A 253 16.22 3.25 3.46
C TYR A 253 16.94 3.93 2.29
N LEU A 254 16.75 5.24 2.10
CA LEU A 254 17.51 6.01 1.11
C LEU A 254 19.02 5.97 1.42
N ASP A 255 19.38 6.12 2.69
CA ASP A 255 20.77 6.03 3.14
C ASP A 255 21.36 4.64 2.87
N ILE A 256 20.62 3.56 3.15
CA ILE A 256 21.06 2.19 2.87
C ILE A 256 21.20 1.94 1.36
N LEU A 257 20.27 2.47 0.56
CA LEU A 257 20.34 2.41 -0.89
C LEU A 257 21.56 3.17 -1.45
N GLY A 258 22.09 4.12 -0.67
CA GLY A 258 23.18 5.01 -1.10
C GLY A 258 22.70 6.10 -2.05
N MET A 259 21.42 6.44 -1.99
CA MET A 259 20.79 7.44 -2.86
C MET A 259 20.79 8.81 -2.20
N ALA A 260 21.02 9.85 -2.99
CA ALA A 260 20.59 11.19 -2.62
C ALA A 260 19.05 11.27 -2.55
N ALA A 261 18.51 12.40 -2.08
CA ALA A 261 17.08 12.63 -2.15
C ALA A 261 16.61 12.55 -3.62
N PRO A 262 15.74 11.58 -3.99
CA PRO A 262 15.28 11.46 -5.36
C PRO A 262 14.43 12.67 -5.73
N ALA A 263 14.36 13.02 -7.01
CA ALA A 263 13.46 14.08 -7.47
C ALA A 263 11.99 13.64 -7.38
N VAL A 264 11.74 12.36 -7.68
CA VAL A 264 10.41 11.75 -7.73
C VAL A 264 10.42 10.39 -7.03
N ILE A 265 9.39 10.16 -6.22
CA ILE A 265 9.10 8.84 -5.66
C ILE A 265 7.75 8.36 -6.21
N LEU A 266 7.74 7.19 -6.84
CA LEU A 266 6.52 6.53 -7.28
C LEU A 266 6.10 5.51 -6.23
N ASP A 267 5.08 5.87 -5.48
CA ASP A 267 4.44 5.04 -4.48
C ASP A 267 3.34 4.18 -5.15
N ILE A 268 3.71 2.98 -5.57
CA ILE A 268 2.81 2.09 -6.30
C ILE A 268 1.86 1.35 -5.37
N HIS A 269 0.58 1.37 -5.71
CA HIS A 269 -0.45 0.71 -4.94
C HIS A 269 -1.45 -0.02 -5.85
N GLY A 270 -1.70 -1.29 -5.56
CA GLY A 270 -2.80 -2.00 -6.20
C GLY A 270 -4.15 -1.50 -5.69
N CYS A 271 -5.05 -1.16 -6.62
CA CYS A 271 -6.44 -0.89 -6.29
C CYS A 271 -7.38 -1.88 -6.96
N VAL A 272 -8.58 -1.96 -6.39
CA VAL A 272 -9.76 -2.45 -7.09
C VAL A 272 -10.36 -1.26 -7.80
N GLY A 273 -10.50 -1.35 -9.12
CA GLY A 273 -11.23 -0.35 -9.87
C GLY A 273 -12.70 -0.30 -9.48
N THR A 274 -13.45 0.58 -10.12
CA THR A 274 -14.91 0.65 -9.96
C THR A 274 -15.65 -0.45 -10.73
N CYS A 275 -14.95 -1.17 -11.62
CA CYS A 275 -15.43 -2.34 -12.36
C CYS A 275 -14.26 -3.29 -12.72
N PRO A 276 -14.52 -4.54 -13.15
CA PRO A 276 -13.46 -5.51 -13.47
C PRO A 276 -12.55 -5.08 -14.64
N GLU A 277 -13.09 -4.31 -15.59
CA GLU A 277 -12.38 -3.81 -16.77
C GLU A 277 -11.80 -2.41 -16.56
N ASP A 278 -11.80 -1.87 -15.34
CA ASP A 278 -11.37 -0.51 -15.06
C ASP A 278 -9.90 -0.32 -15.43
N ARG A 279 -9.64 0.61 -16.35
CA ARG A 279 -8.29 0.96 -16.81
C ARG A 279 -7.85 2.32 -16.28
N ARG A 280 -8.65 2.99 -15.45
CA ARG A 280 -8.32 4.35 -15.00
C ARG A 280 -7.27 4.28 -13.89
N VAL A 281 -6.09 4.80 -14.17
CA VAL A 281 -5.03 4.96 -13.17
C VAL A 281 -5.25 6.29 -12.47
N VAL A 282 -5.15 6.29 -11.15
CA VAL A 282 -5.29 7.51 -10.36
C VAL A 282 -3.95 7.80 -9.67
N VAL A 283 -3.45 9.02 -9.87
CA VAL A 283 -2.22 9.53 -9.28
C VAL A 283 -2.59 10.56 -8.21
N GLY A 284 -2.50 10.14 -6.95
CA GLY A 284 -2.67 10.99 -5.80
C GLY A 284 -1.37 11.71 -5.46
N LEU A 285 -1.39 13.05 -5.38
CA LEU A 285 -0.25 13.82 -4.85
C LEU A 285 -0.42 14.11 -3.36
N GLY A 286 -1.66 14.13 -2.88
CA GLY A 286 -1.97 14.55 -1.53
C GLY A 286 -3.45 14.40 -1.20
N GLY A 287 -3.79 14.70 0.05
CA GLY A 287 -5.12 14.40 0.55
C GLY A 287 -5.28 14.42 2.06
N MET A 288 -4.15 14.34 2.74
CA MET A 288 -3.98 14.63 4.17
C MET A 288 -2.77 15.54 4.31
N PRO A 289 -2.59 16.23 5.44
CA PRO A 289 -1.37 16.99 5.73
C PRO A 289 -0.10 16.12 5.61
N PRO A 290 1.03 16.66 5.10
CA PRO A 290 1.17 18.03 4.59
C PRO A 290 0.42 18.21 3.27
N TRP A 291 -0.37 19.29 3.19
CA TRP A 291 -1.11 19.67 1.99
C TRP A 291 -0.15 20.13 0.90
N ILE A 292 -0.58 19.97 -0.35
CA ILE A 292 0.19 20.42 -1.49
C ILE A 292 -0.25 21.82 -1.88
N ASP A 293 0.72 22.71 -1.99
CA ASP A 293 0.53 23.97 -2.68
C ASP A 293 0.32 23.68 -4.17
N PRO A 294 -0.81 24.07 -4.78
CA PRO A 294 -1.06 23.85 -6.20
C PRO A 294 0.04 24.44 -7.11
N ASP A 295 0.69 25.54 -6.70
CA ASP A 295 1.77 26.15 -7.48
C ASP A 295 3.08 25.32 -7.43
N ALA A 296 3.22 24.41 -6.45
CA ALA A 296 4.37 23.54 -6.31
C ALA A 296 4.34 22.31 -7.24
N VAL A 297 3.22 22.05 -7.92
CA VAL A 297 3.05 20.91 -8.85
C VAL A 297 2.93 21.34 -10.31
N GLY A 298 2.80 22.64 -10.58
CA GLY A 298 2.72 23.18 -11.94
C GLY A 298 1.98 24.51 -12.00
N ARG A 299 1.81 25.01 -13.22
CA ARG A 299 1.04 26.24 -13.46
C ARG A 299 -0.43 25.90 -13.65
N LEU A 300 -1.29 26.49 -12.84
CA LEU A 300 -2.73 26.38 -12.96
C LEU A 300 -3.34 27.60 -13.67
N GLU A 301 -4.09 27.35 -14.73
CA GLU A 301 -4.81 28.38 -15.49
C GLU A 301 -6.33 28.13 -15.43
N PRO A 302 -7.10 29.04 -14.81
CA PRO A 302 -8.55 28.92 -14.78
C PRO A 302 -9.19 29.43 -16.09
N HIS A 303 -10.12 28.64 -16.61
CA HIS A 303 -10.95 28.95 -17.78
C HIS A 303 -12.43 28.72 -17.44
N GLY A 304 -13.02 29.65 -16.69
CA GLY A 304 -14.37 29.47 -16.14
C GLY A 304 -14.36 28.43 -15.02
N GLU A 305 -15.19 27.39 -15.15
CA GLU A 305 -15.24 26.27 -14.20
C GLU A 305 -14.14 25.21 -14.43
N ILE A 306 -13.45 25.31 -15.58
CA ILE A 306 -12.41 24.38 -15.99
C ILE A 306 -11.05 24.90 -15.54
N LEU A 307 -10.20 24.01 -15.03
CA LEU A 307 -8.81 24.28 -14.69
C LEU A 307 -7.87 23.54 -15.64
N HIS A 308 -6.89 24.26 -16.17
CA HIS A 308 -5.78 23.67 -16.91
C HIS A 308 -4.56 23.59 -15.99
N LEU A 309 -3.98 22.40 -15.85
CA LEU A 309 -2.72 22.16 -15.17
C LEU A 309 -1.64 21.90 -16.20
N PHE A 310 -0.63 22.75 -16.21
CA PHE A 310 0.63 22.56 -16.92
C PHE A 310 1.66 22.06 -15.89
N PRO A 311 1.94 20.74 -15.84
CA PRO A 311 2.76 20.19 -14.76
C PRO A 311 4.20 20.73 -14.80
N ASP A 312 4.81 20.88 -13.62
CA ASP A 312 6.23 21.22 -13.48
C ASP A 312 7.13 20.05 -13.92
N GLU A 313 8.45 20.24 -13.93
CA GLU A 313 9.40 19.21 -14.37
C GLU A 313 9.25 17.89 -13.58
N ARG A 314 9.16 17.96 -12.25
CA ARG A 314 9.04 16.76 -11.40
C ARG A 314 7.73 16.02 -11.61
N LEU A 315 6.61 16.73 -11.71
CA LEU A 315 5.32 16.11 -11.98
C LEU A 315 5.29 15.53 -13.41
N ARG A 316 5.85 16.23 -14.41
CA ARG A 316 5.97 15.68 -15.77
C ARG A 316 6.77 14.38 -15.79
N GLU A 317 7.95 14.36 -15.19
CA GLU A 317 8.78 13.16 -15.12
C GLU A 317 8.03 11.97 -14.50
N GLY A 318 7.34 12.22 -13.38
CA GLY A 318 6.57 11.17 -12.72
C GLY A 318 5.35 10.71 -13.52
N LEU A 319 4.66 11.63 -14.21
CA LEU A 319 3.52 11.29 -15.07
C LEU A 319 3.94 10.54 -16.34
N GLU A 320 5.12 10.83 -16.91
CA GLU A 320 5.67 10.07 -18.05
C GLU A 320 5.84 8.59 -17.72
N LEU A 321 6.34 8.28 -16.52
CA LEU A 321 6.53 6.92 -16.05
C LEU A 321 5.21 6.14 -15.93
N VAL A 322 4.15 6.84 -15.50
CA VAL A 322 2.81 6.31 -15.32
C VAL A 322 2.02 6.28 -16.65
N ARG A 323 2.40 7.08 -17.64
CA ARG A 323 1.65 7.19 -18.91
C ARG A 323 1.53 5.87 -19.66
N GLU A 324 2.52 5.01 -19.55
CA GLU A 324 2.49 3.69 -20.20
C GLU A 324 1.55 2.68 -19.52
N LEU A 325 1.05 2.97 -18.32
CA LEU A 325 0.14 2.08 -17.61
C LEU A 325 -1.27 2.16 -18.16
N SER A 326 -1.70 3.35 -18.57
CA SER A 326 -3.04 3.60 -19.07
C SER A 326 -3.12 4.85 -19.92
N GLU A 327 -4.05 4.83 -20.89
CA GLU A 327 -4.46 6.01 -21.62
C GLU A 327 -5.33 6.96 -20.79
N GLU A 328 -6.00 6.41 -19.75
CA GLU A 328 -6.89 7.14 -18.85
C GLU A 328 -6.21 7.32 -17.49
N ILE A 329 -5.66 8.52 -17.25
CA ILE A 329 -4.98 8.87 -16.01
C ILE A 329 -5.66 10.08 -15.38
N PHE A 330 -5.92 9.98 -14.08
CA PHE A 330 -6.45 11.07 -13.28
C PHE A 330 -5.41 11.50 -12.25
N VAL A 331 -5.22 12.81 -12.09
CA VAL A 331 -4.35 13.40 -11.07
C VAL A 331 -5.23 14.06 -10.01
N GLN A 332 -5.05 13.67 -8.75
CA GLN A 332 -5.88 14.12 -7.63
C GLN A 332 -5.03 14.62 -6.48
N PHE A 333 -5.40 15.74 -5.88
CA PHE A 333 -4.77 16.24 -4.65
C PHE A 333 -5.64 17.24 -3.92
N CYS A 334 -5.26 17.56 -2.69
CA CYS A 334 -5.91 18.57 -1.87
C CYS A 334 -4.92 19.64 -1.42
N SER A 335 -5.33 20.90 -1.47
CA SER A 335 -4.60 22.03 -0.89
C SER A 335 -5.03 22.32 0.55
N ASP A 336 -6.22 21.87 0.94
CA ASP A 336 -6.74 21.92 2.29
C ASP A 336 -7.90 20.91 2.46
N LEU A 337 -8.64 20.98 3.58
CA LEU A 337 -9.73 20.06 3.90
C LEU A 337 -10.99 20.23 3.03
N GLU A 338 -11.17 21.38 2.38
CA GLU A 338 -12.36 21.74 1.61
C GLU A 338 -12.07 22.00 0.13
N THR A 339 -10.80 22.24 -0.21
CA THR A 339 -10.33 22.49 -1.57
C THR A 339 -9.44 21.36 -2.06
N CYS A 340 -9.99 20.57 -2.98
CA CYS A 340 -9.25 19.55 -3.70
C CYS A 340 -9.39 19.72 -5.20
N TYR A 341 -8.66 18.91 -5.95
CA TYR A 341 -8.55 19.00 -7.39
C TYR A 341 -8.60 17.61 -7.99
N ASN A 342 -9.25 17.50 -9.14
CA ASN A 342 -9.26 16.32 -9.99
C ASN A 342 -9.02 16.74 -11.43
N PHE A 343 -7.98 16.19 -12.05
CA PHE A 343 -7.61 16.44 -13.43
C PHE A 343 -7.58 15.14 -14.21
N VAL A 344 -8.07 15.14 -15.44
CA VAL A 344 -7.76 14.11 -16.43
C VAL A 344 -6.51 14.51 -17.21
N LEU A 345 -5.58 13.57 -17.37
CA LEU A 345 -4.35 13.77 -18.13
C LEU A 345 -4.61 13.58 -19.63
N LEU A 346 -4.32 14.61 -20.42
CA LEU A 346 -4.42 14.60 -21.88
C LEU A 346 -3.09 14.19 -22.52
N GLY A 347 -3.10 14.04 -23.85
CA GLY A 347 -1.88 13.87 -24.63
C GLY A 347 -0.90 15.04 -24.41
N GLY A 348 0.40 14.75 -24.36
CA GLY A 348 1.43 15.75 -24.06
C GLY A 348 1.54 16.15 -22.58
N LEU A 349 0.91 15.39 -21.68
CA LEU A 349 0.94 15.56 -20.20
C LEU A 349 0.25 16.83 -19.67
N GLN A 350 -0.45 17.57 -20.51
CA GLN A 350 -1.35 18.62 -20.02
C GLN A 350 -2.53 17.97 -19.31
N ALA A 351 -3.03 18.57 -18.23
CA ALA A 351 -4.18 18.03 -17.52
C ALA A 351 -5.30 19.06 -17.46
N VAL A 352 -6.55 18.60 -17.60
CA VAL A 352 -7.74 19.44 -17.54
C VAL A 352 -8.65 18.90 -16.46
N GLY A 353 -9.20 19.78 -15.64
CA GLY A 353 -9.88 19.35 -14.42
C GLY A 353 -10.75 20.42 -13.82
N ARG A 354 -11.10 20.19 -12.55
CA ARG A 354 -11.93 21.10 -11.76
C ARG A 354 -11.53 21.07 -10.30
N ARG A 355 -12.00 22.07 -9.55
CA ARG A 355 -11.99 22.02 -8.09
C ARG A 355 -13.07 21.05 -7.61
N ILE A 356 -12.74 20.36 -6.53
CA ILE A 356 -13.54 19.36 -5.84
C ILE A 356 -13.71 19.86 -4.41
N HIS A 357 -14.95 19.94 -3.94
CA HIS A 357 -15.27 20.05 -2.54
C HIS A 357 -15.58 18.65 -1.98
N PRO A 358 -14.70 18.03 -1.19
CA PRO A 358 -14.81 16.63 -0.80
C PRO A 358 -16.17 16.22 -0.21
N LYS A 359 -16.81 17.07 0.62
CA LYS A 359 -18.12 16.75 1.22
C LYS A 359 -19.30 16.77 0.23
N GLN A 360 -19.15 17.44 -0.91
CA GLN A 360 -20.24 17.70 -1.86
C GLN A 360 -20.10 16.84 -3.13
N ASP A 361 -18.87 16.66 -3.58
CA ASP A 361 -18.55 16.04 -4.87
C ASP A 361 -18.23 14.55 -4.79
N THR A 362 -18.15 13.96 -3.58
CA THR A 362 -17.78 12.56 -3.40
C THR A 362 -18.93 11.74 -2.84
N GLU A 363 -19.02 10.49 -3.27
CA GLU A 363 -19.96 9.51 -2.74
C GLU A 363 -19.22 8.25 -2.28
N SER A 364 -19.84 7.49 -1.38
CA SER A 364 -19.35 6.15 -1.02
C SER A 364 -19.64 5.17 -2.15
N LEU A 365 -18.62 4.41 -2.55
CA LEU A 365 -18.73 3.34 -3.54
C LEU A 365 -19.68 2.23 -3.06
N ILE A 366 -19.73 2.00 -1.74
CA ILE A 366 -20.62 1.04 -1.09
C ILE A 366 -21.10 1.62 0.24
N GLU A 367 -22.39 1.43 0.54
CA GLU A 367 -22.97 1.76 1.83
C GLU A 367 -22.22 1.02 2.97
N GLY A 368 -21.70 1.77 3.94
CA GLY A 368 -20.94 1.22 5.06
C GLY A 368 -19.44 1.01 4.81
N GLU A 369 -18.91 1.33 3.62
CA GLU A 369 -17.45 1.36 3.35
C GLU A 369 -16.93 2.79 3.10
N GLU A 370 -15.74 3.09 3.62
CA GLU A 370 -15.03 4.37 3.43
C GLU A 370 -14.24 4.44 2.11
N ARG A 371 -14.78 3.84 1.04
CA ARG A 371 -14.18 3.95 -0.29
C ARG A 371 -14.97 4.99 -1.07
N SER A 372 -14.42 6.18 -1.21
CA SER A 372 -15.10 7.27 -1.92
C SER A 372 -14.77 7.25 -3.42
N PHE A 373 -15.69 7.75 -4.23
CA PHE A 373 -15.50 8.00 -5.65
C PHE A 373 -16.11 9.35 -6.04
N LEU A 374 -15.69 9.88 -7.18
CA LEU A 374 -16.29 11.06 -7.80
C LEU A 374 -17.37 10.58 -8.79
N PRO A 375 -18.66 10.84 -8.54
CA PRO A 375 -19.75 10.32 -9.39
C PRO A 375 -19.71 10.83 -10.82
N ALA A 376 -19.35 12.11 -11.02
CA ALA A 376 -19.34 12.73 -12.34
C ALA A 376 -18.30 12.08 -13.27
N GLU A 377 -17.12 11.77 -12.76
CA GLU A 377 -16.04 11.13 -13.51
C GLU A 377 -16.05 9.59 -13.38
N ARG A 378 -16.90 9.06 -12.48
CA ARG A 378 -16.98 7.65 -12.08
C ARG A 378 -15.61 7.09 -11.67
N VAL A 379 -14.73 7.92 -11.13
CA VAL A 379 -13.34 7.57 -10.78
C VAL A 379 -13.19 7.49 -9.27
N ARG A 380 -12.33 6.60 -8.79
CA ARG A 380 -12.02 6.49 -7.37
C ARG A 380 -11.43 7.82 -6.85
N TRP A 381 -11.78 8.15 -5.61
CA TRP A 381 -11.27 9.32 -4.91
C TRP A 381 -10.13 8.91 -3.97
N LEU A 382 -8.93 9.45 -4.22
CA LEU A 382 -7.68 9.02 -3.59
C LEU A 382 -7.17 9.71 -2.31
N PRO A 383 -7.67 10.87 -1.84
CA PRO A 383 -6.94 11.62 -0.83
C PRO A 383 -6.97 11.02 0.59
N GLY A 384 -7.61 9.86 0.80
CA GLY A 384 -7.57 9.11 2.06
C GLY A 384 -6.28 8.30 2.31
N ALA A 385 -5.28 8.35 1.42
CA ALA A 385 -4.06 7.53 1.53
C ALA A 385 -3.07 8.07 2.60
N GLY A 386 -3.34 7.79 3.88
CA GLY A 386 -2.47 8.24 4.98
C GLY A 386 -1.03 7.71 4.95
N ALA A 387 -0.77 6.59 4.25
CA ALA A 387 0.56 6.05 4.04
C ALA A 387 1.40 7.02 3.21
N ASN A 388 0.86 7.45 2.06
CA ASN A 388 1.47 8.45 1.21
C ASN A 388 1.70 9.78 1.94
N ALA A 389 0.75 10.21 2.78
CA ALA A 389 0.90 11.42 3.57
C ALA A 389 2.05 11.33 4.59
N LEU A 390 2.21 10.18 5.26
CA LEU A 390 3.38 9.96 6.12
C LEU A 390 4.67 9.93 5.30
N GLN A 391 4.66 9.32 4.13
CA GLN A 391 5.82 9.28 3.25
C GLN A 391 6.27 10.69 2.86
N ARG A 392 5.34 11.55 2.42
CA ARG A 392 5.60 12.97 2.14
C ARG A 392 6.15 13.71 3.35
N SER A 393 5.57 13.49 4.52
CA SER A 393 6.04 14.10 5.78
C SER A 393 7.49 13.70 6.11
N ARG A 394 7.86 12.44 5.85
CA ARG A 394 9.20 11.90 6.16
C ARG A 394 10.27 12.40 5.20
N VAL A 395 9.92 12.65 3.95
CA VAL A 395 10.85 13.17 2.94
C VAL A 395 10.87 14.70 2.84
N ALA A 396 9.92 15.40 3.45
CA ALA A 396 9.86 16.85 3.48
C ALA A 396 11.10 17.51 4.12
N GLY A 397 11.81 16.79 5.00
CA GLY A 397 13.03 17.25 5.64
C GLY A 397 14.32 17.01 4.84
N LEU A 398 14.24 16.35 3.68
CA LEU A 398 15.41 16.08 2.85
C LEU A 398 15.82 17.32 2.04
N PRO A 399 17.12 17.50 1.72
CA PRO A 399 17.55 18.53 0.79
C PRO A 399 16.92 18.30 -0.59
N GLY A 400 16.12 19.26 -1.08
CA GLY A 400 15.33 19.09 -2.30
C GLY A 400 14.25 18.01 -2.15
N PRO A 401 13.18 18.25 -1.37
CA PRO A 401 12.20 17.22 -1.07
C PRO A 401 11.59 16.59 -2.34
N PRO A 402 11.53 15.25 -2.42
CA PRO A 402 10.91 14.56 -3.56
C PRO A 402 9.43 14.91 -3.72
N LEU A 403 8.97 14.92 -4.97
CA LEU A 403 7.54 14.79 -5.24
C LEU A 403 7.14 13.32 -5.12
N VAL A 404 6.18 13.02 -4.24
CA VAL A 404 5.69 11.64 -4.05
C VAL A 404 4.37 11.45 -4.79
N LEU A 405 4.35 10.54 -5.75
CA LEU A 405 3.18 10.16 -6.53
C LEU A 405 2.59 8.86 -5.99
N HIS A 406 1.42 8.91 -5.34
CA HIS A 406 0.65 7.72 -4.99
C HIS A 406 -0.10 7.21 -6.21
N VAL A 407 0.38 6.12 -6.82
CA VAL A 407 -0.18 5.58 -8.06
C VAL A 407 -1.05 4.39 -7.74
N GLU A 408 -2.37 4.56 -7.81
CA GLU A 408 -3.31 3.45 -7.73
C GLU A 408 -3.52 2.80 -9.10
N ILE A 409 -3.15 1.53 -9.19
CA ILE A 409 -3.13 0.75 -10.43
C ILE A 409 -4.23 -0.32 -10.33
N PRO A 410 -5.26 -0.25 -11.20
CA PRO A 410 -6.34 -1.25 -11.25
C PRO A 410 -5.84 -2.67 -11.56
N THR A 411 -6.59 -3.67 -11.06
CA THR A 411 -6.30 -5.10 -11.22
C THR A 411 -5.96 -5.52 -12.65
N VAL A 412 -6.73 -5.09 -13.65
CA VAL A 412 -6.50 -5.50 -15.05
C VAL A 412 -5.14 -5.03 -15.56
N ILE A 413 -4.71 -3.83 -15.17
CA ILE A 413 -3.42 -3.25 -15.57
C ILE A 413 -2.28 -3.99 -14.88
N ARG A 414 -2.41 -4.26 -13.57
CA ARG A 414 -1.40 -5.01 -12.79
C ARG A 414 -1.17 -6.42 -13.34
N ARG A 415 -2.26 -7.14 -13.69
CA ARG A 415 -2.17 -8.46 -14.33
C ARG A 415 -1.43 -8.42 -15.64
N ASN A 416 -1.74 -7.45 -16.50
CA ASN A 416 -1.04 -7.28 -17.78
C ASN A 416 0.46 -7.03 -17.57
N MET A 417 0.85 -6.28 -16.53
CA MET A 417 2.27 -6.07 -16.20
C MET A 417 2.95 -7.33 -15.69
N ALA A 418 2.29 -8.09 -14.82
CA ALA A 418 2.81 -9.37 -14.34
C ALA A 418 3.02 -10.35 -15.52
N LEU A 419 2.10 -10.38 -16.49
CA LEU A 419 2.23 -11.18 -17.71
C LEU A 419 3.41 -10.69 -18.57
N ARG A 420 3.53 -9.38 -18.82
CA ARG A 420 4.66 -8.82 -19.57
C ARG A 420 6.01 -9.12 -18.91
N LEU A 421 6.10 -9.00 -17.59
CA LEU A 421 7.32 -9.35 -16.86
C LEU A 421 7.68 -10.83 -17.05
N ALA A 422 6.69 -11.73 -17.02
CA ALA A 422 6.89 -13.15 -17.26
C ALA A 422 7.32 -13.43 -18.71
N GLU A 423 6.68 -12.79 -19.70
CA GLU A 423 7.07 -12.88 -21.12
C GLU A 423 8.53 -12.45 -21.31
N MET A 424 8.91 -11.30 -20.75
CA MET A 424 10.29 -10.83 -20.80
C MET A 424 11.24 -11.86 -20.16
N ALA A 425 10.87 -12.52 -19.06
CA ALA A 425 11.73 -13.53 -18.41
C ALA A 425 11.89 -14.80 -19.27
N ILE A 426 10.85 -15.17 -20.04
CA ILE A 426 10.92 -16.25 -21.01
C ILE A 426 11.87 -15.88 -22.16
N PHE A 427 11.79 -14.66 -22.70
CA PHE A 427 12.69 -14.20 -23.75
C PHE A 427 14.15 -14.23 -23.31
N ASP A 428 14.49 -13.70 -22.12
CA ASP A 428 15.86 -13.79 -21.59
C ASP A 428 16.34 -15.24 -21.46
N SER A 429 15.45 -16.16 -21.06
CA SER A 429 15.77 -17.58 -20.96
C SER A 429 16.01 -18.22 -22.32
N LEU A 430 15.26 -17.81 -23.35
CA LEU A 430 15.44 -18.30 -24.72
C LEU A 430 16.74 -17.76 -25.32
N ASP A 431 16.97 -16.45 -25.19
CA ASP A 431 18.19 -15.78 -25.67
C ASP A 431 19.44 -16.37 -25.01
N SER A 432 19.41 -16.61 -23.70
CA SER A 432 20.52 -17.26 -22.97
C SER A 432 20.70 -18.74 -23.32
N SER A 433 19.67 -19.40 -23.85
CA SER A 433 19.75 -20.79 -24.33
C SER A 433 20.26 -20.91 -25.77
N GLY A 434 20.43 -19.80 -26.49
CA GLY A 434 20.95 -19.77 -27.87
C GLY A 434 20.01 -20.38 -28.92
N LEU A 435 18.70 -20.43 -28.63
CA LEU A 435 17.64 -20.88 -29.55
C LEU A 435 17.14 -19.76 -30.45
#